data_AF-A0A3A9ITM0-F1
#
_entry.id   AF-A0A3A9ITM0-F1
#
_cell.length_a   1.000
_cell.length_b   1.000
_cell.length_c   1.000
_cell.angle_alpha   90.00
_cell.angle_beta   90.00
_cell.angle_gamma   90.00
#
_symmetry.space_group_name_H-M   'P 1'
#
loop_
_entity.id
_entity.type
_entity.pdbx_description
1 polymer ?
#
loop_
_entity_poly.entity_id
_entity_poly.type
_entity_poly.pdbx_seq_one_letter_code
_entity_poly.pdbx_strand_id
1 'polypeptide(L)'
;LPAAWEDEAAAALAALAPGQGSVSLPALAQGWIGRLVAQGRKLSLLDEAGGAALSGALHALVLERRGAPGAATWRNEPKAEPRFVLNLPAFLDDAGGFDIPAYAGAVATAVQALDILTAGKAMALRLGFADLAGLLAALGLPYDSAAARDAAACLTALTRGAAEAASAELAQRQGPRESACLFWPTPPA
;
A
#
# COMPACT_ATOMS: atom_id res chain seq x y z
N LEU A 1 0.33 18.37 18.41
CA LEU A 1 -0.60 17.94 17.34
C LEU A 1 -1.15 19.19 16.67
N PRO A 2 -1.53 19.18 15.38
CA PRO A 2 -2.13 20.34 14.73
C PRO A 2 -3.40 20.77 15.49
N ALA A 3 -3.50 22.04 15.86
CA ALA A 3 -4.62 22.54 16.68
C ALA A 3 -5.98 22.55 15.96
N ALA A 4 -5.99 22.33 14.65
CA ALA A 4 -7.19 22.35 13.80
C ALA A 4 -7.78 20.97 13.51
N TRP A 5 -7.21 19.90 14.07
CA TRP A 5 -7.70 18.53 13.86
C TRP A 5 -8.71 18.14 14.94
N GLU A 6 -9.72 17.35 14.55
CA GLU A 6 -10.60 16.69 15.51
C GLU A 6 -9.79 15.77 16.46
N ASP A 7 -10.27 15.61 17.69
CA ASP A 7 -9.56 14.90 18.75
C ASP A 7 -9.20 13.45 18.35
N GLU A 8 -10.08 12.77 17.60
CA GLU A 8 -9.83 11.41 17.10
C GLU A 8 -8.70 11.36 16.08
N ALA A 9 -8.67 12.29 15.12
CA ALA A 9 -7.60 12.38 14.12
C ALA A 9 -6.26 12.74 14.79
N ALA A 10 -6.31 13.64 15.79
CA ALA A 10 -5.15 14.01 16.58
C ALA A 10 -4.62 12.81 17.40
N ALA A 11 -5.50 12.05 18.03
CA ALA A 11 -5.16 10.83 18.77
C ALA A 11 -4.58 9.74 17.85
N ALA A 12 -5.15 9.55 16.66
CA ALA A 12 -4.65 8.61 15.66
C ALA A 12 -3.22 8.97 15.22
N LEU A 13 -2.94 10.26 14.98
CA LEU A 13 -1.59 10.72 14.65
C LEU A 13 -0.60 10.51 15.81
N ALA A 14 -1.02 10.79 17.04
CA ALA A 14 -0.21 10.54 18.23
C ALA A 14 0.12 9.04 18.38
N ALA A 15 -0.83 8.16 18.07
CA ALA A 15 -0.62 6.72 18.08
C ALA A 15 0.38 6.25 17.01
N LEU A 16 0.60 6.99 15.92
CA LEU A 16 1.60 6.68 14.89
C LEU A 16 3.02 7.13 15.28
N ALA A 17 3.15 8.04 16.24
CA ALA A 17 4.43 8.60 16.69
C ALA A 17 4.48 8.67 18.23
N PRO A 18 4.58 7.51 18.92
CA PRO A 18 4.65 7.48 20.37
C PRO A 18 5.92 8.22 20.85
N GLY A 19 5.76 9.12 21.82
CA GLY A 19 6.86 9.92 22.36
C GLY A 19 6.37 11.26 22.91
N GLN A 20 7.32 12.10 23.34
CA GLN A 20 7.03 13.48 23.73
C GLN A 20 7.61 14.44 22.68
N GLY A 21 6.79 15.39 22.22
CA GLY A 21 7.22 16.42 21.26
C GLY A 21 6.11 16.85 20.30
N SER A 22 6.39 17.89 19.52
CA SER A 22 5.51 18.32 18.43
C SER A 22 5.72 17.41 17.22
N VAL A 23 4.62 16.96 16.62
CA VAL A 23 4.62 16.11 15.41
C VAL A 23 3.64 16.67 14.40
N SER A 24 3.99 16.55 13.13
CA SER A 24 3.12 16.85 11.99
C SER A 24 3.08 15.65 11.05
N LEU A 25 1.94 15.43 10.38
CA LEU A 25 1.79 14.35 9.42
C LEU A 25 2.85 14.41 8.29
N PRO A 26 3.16 15.57 7.68
CA PRO A 26 4.19 15.65 6.65
C PRO A 26 5.58 15.24 7.16
N ALA A 27 5.97 15.65 8.36
CA ALA A 27 7.26 15.29 8.93
C ALA A 27 7.35 13.78 9.24
N LEU A 28 6.26 13.19 9.75
CA LEU A 28 6.19 11.75 9.99
C LEU A 28 6.22 10.95 8.68
N ALA A 29 5.49 11.41 7.66
CA ALA A 29 5.49 10.80 6.33
C ALA A 29 6.88 10.82 5.70
N GLN A 30 7.52 11.99 5.66
CA GLN A 30 8.89 12.17 5.17
C GLN A 30 9.88 11.29 5.95
N GLY A 31 9.67 11.11 7.25
CA GLY A 31 10.52 10.29 8.11
C GLY A 31 10.57 8.83 7.67
N TRP A 32 9.43 8.17 7.49
CA TRP A 32 9.42 6.76 7.08
C TRP A 32 9.72 6.58 5.59
N ILE A 33 9.29 7.50 4.72
CA ILE A 33 9.60 7.47 3.28
C ILE A 33 11.11 7.61 3.07
N GLY A 34 11.76 8.56 3.76
CA GLY A 34 13.20 8.77 3.68
C GLY A 34 13.99 7.54 4.14
N ARG A 35 13.59 6.89 5.25
CA ARG A 35 14.21 5.64 5.72
C ARG A 35 14.06 4.51 4.69
N LEU A 36 12.87 4.36 4.10
CA LEU A 36 12.59 3.35 3.09
C LEU A 36 13.47 3.54 1.86
N VAL A 37 13.54 4.76 1.30
CA VAL A 37 14.36 5.06 0.12
C VAL A 37 15.85 4.86 0.42
N ALA A 38 16.33 5.30 1.59
CA ALA A 38 17.71 5.08 2.01
C ALA A 38 18.05 3.58 2.14
N GLN A 39 17.12 2.78 2.67
CA GLN A 39 17.25 1.33 2.75
C GLN A 39 17.28 0.68 1.36
N GLY A 40 16.39 1.07 0.45
CA GLY A 40 16.35 0.55 -0.92
C GLY A 40 17.66 0.82 -1.66
N ARG A 41 18.23 2.03 -1.52
CA ARG A 41 19.55 2.39 -2.07
C ARG A 41 20.68 1.57 -1.45
N LYS A 42 20.70 1.43 -0.12
CA LYS A 42 21.70 0.63 0.59
C LYS A 42 21.70 -0.83 0.14
N LEU A 43 20.54 -1.38 -0.17
CA LEU A 43 20.36 -2.76 -0.63
C LEU A 43 20.51 -2.92 -2.15
N SER A 44 20.79 -1.84 -2.89
CA SER A 44 20.82 -1.83 -4.36
C SER A 44 19.50 -2.30 -5.02
N LEU A 45 18.38 -2.13 -4.31
CA LEU A 45 17.03 -2.37 -4.83
C LEU A 45 16.44 -1.14 -5.54
N LEU A 46 17.07 0.02 -5.33
CA LEU A 46 16.73 1.30 -5.96
C LEU A 46 17.99 2.02 -6.38
N ASP A 47 17.97 2.55 -7.60
CA ASP A 47 18.90 3.59 -8.04
C ASP A 47 18.43 4.98 -7.58
N GLU A 48 19.16 6.01 -7.98
CA GLU A 48 18.86 7.38 -7.57
C GLU A 48 17.49 7.85 -8.09
N ALA A 49 17.24 7.63 -9.39
CA ALA A 49 16.02 8.02 -10.08
C ALA A 49 14.78 7.25 -9.56
N GLY A 50 14.89 5.93 -9.39
CA GLY A 50 13.86 5.10 -8.80
C GLY A 50 13.56 5.48 -7.35
N GLY A 51 14.58 5.89 -6.59
CA GLY A 51 14.38 6.44 -5.25
C GLY A 51 13.58 7.74 -5.22
N ALA A 52 13.84 8.65 -6.17
CA ALA A 52 13.09 9.91 -6.30
C ALA A 52 11.64 9.64 -6.74
N ALA A 53 11.44 8.75 -7.73
CA ALA A 53 10.11 8.38 -8.21
C ALA A 53 9.27 7.70 -7.12
N LEU A 54 9.83 6.73 -6.39
CA LEU A 54 9.13 6.06 -5.29
C LEU A 54 8.79 7.03 -4.16
N SER A 55 9.73 7.93 -3.80
CA SER A 55 9.47 8.97 -2.81
C SER A 55 8.28 9.84 -3.23
N GLY A 56 8.27 10.32 -4.48
CA GLY A 56 7.17 11.14 -5.01
C GLY A 56 5.83 10.40 -4.98
N ALA A 57 5.80 9.15 -5.45
CA ALA A 57 4.61 8.32 -5.45
C ALA A 57 4.06 8.07 -4.03
N LEU A 58 4.92 7.75 -3.06
CA LEU A 58 4.48 7.53 -1.67
C LEU A 58 3.96 8.82 -1.01
N HIS A 59 4.56 9.97 -1.30
CA HIS A 59 4.03 11.25 -0.85
C HIS A 59 2.65 11.53 -1.47
N ALA A 60 2.48 11.31 -2.77
CA ALA A 60 1.20 11.47 -3.45
C ALA A 60 0.11 10.57 -2.83
N LEU A 61 0.42 9.29 -2.56
CA LEU A 61 -0.54 8.37 -1.92
C LEU A 61 -1.01 8.86 -0.54
N VAL A 62 -0.11 9.43 0.27
CA VAL A 62 -0.47 9.98 1.58
C VAL A 62 -1.27 11.27 1.45
N LEU A 63 -0.87 12.18 0.55
CA LEU A 63 -1.53 13.47 0.33
C LEU A 63 -2.95 13.30 -0.24
N GLU A 64 -3.11 12.39 -1.18
CA GLU A 64 -4.39 12.07 -1.82
C GLU A 64 -5.24 11.10 -0.99
N ARG A 65 -4.76 10.71 0.21
CA ARG A 65 -5.43 9.76 1.12
C ARG A 65 -5.73 8.42 0.45
N ARG A 66 -4.91 8.03 -0.53
CA ARG A 66 -5.03 6.81 -1.34
C ARG A 66 -4.34 5.60 -0.73
N GLY A 67 -3.30 5.80 0.09
CA GLY A 67 -2.64 4.68 0.75
C GLY A 67 -1.56 5.07 1.73
N ALA A 68 -1.27 4.15 2.65
CA ALA A 68 -0.25 4.31 3.68
C ALA A 68 0.28 2.95 4.16
N PRO A 69 1.50 2.90 4.72
CA PRO A 69 1.97 1.71 5.40
C PRO A 69 1.27 1.55 6.76
N GLY A 70 1.31 0.35 7.33
CA GLY A 70 0.78 0.09 8.67
C GLY A 70 1.56 0.81 9.78
N ALA A 71 0.92 0.99 10.94
CA ALA A 71 1.43 1.79 12.06
C ALA A 71 2.88 1.47 12.47
N ALA A 72 3.28 0.20 12.41
CA ALA A 72 4.65 -0.22 12.73
C ALA A 72 5.72 0.46 11.88
N THR A 73 5.46 0.71 10.59
CA THR A 73 6.39 1.41 9.69
C THR A 73 6.53 2.88 10.09
N TRP A 74 5.42 3.53 10.47
CA TRP A 74 5.42 4.90 10.99
C TRP A 74 6.26 5.00 12.28
N ARG A 75 6.06 4.04 13.19
CA ARG A 75 6.75 3.94 14.48
C ARG A 75 8.19 3.43 14.39
N ASN A 76 8.64 3.02 13.21
CA ASN A 76 9.97 2.43 12.98
C ASN A 76 10.22 1.16 13.82
N GLU A 77 9.26 0.24 13.86
CA GLU A 77 9.35 -1.03 14.59
C GLU A 77 9.95 -2.14 13.70
N PRO A 78 11.23 -2.53 13.87
CA PRO A 78 11.93 -3.39 12.91
C PRO A 78 11.50 -4.86 12.94
N LYS A 79 10.80 -5.29 14.00
CA LYS A 79 10.35 -6.69 14.17
C LYS A 79 8.92 -6.93 13.68
N ALA A 80 8.18 -5.86 13.39
CA ALA A 80 6.80 -5.98 12.95
C ALA A 80 6.76 -6.34 11.46
N GLU A 81 5.79 -7.17 11.08
CA GLU A 81 5.57 -7.51 9.68
C GLU A 81 5.04 -6.28 8.92
N PRO A 82 5.79 -5.75 7.93
CA PRO A 82 5.38 -4.58 7.17
C PRO A 82 4.10 -4.86 6.39
N ARG A 83 3.22 -3.86 6.33
CA ARG A 83 1.98 -3.92 5.55
C ARG A 83 1.70 -2.60 4.88
N PHE A 84 0.94 -2.65 3.80
CA PHE A 84 0.49 -1.47 3.07
C PHE A 84 -0.99 -1.60 2.78
N VAL A 85 -1.73 -0.50 2.98
CA VAL A 85 -3.18 -0.47 2.81
C VAL A 85 -3.55 0.66 1.87
N LEU A 86 -4.38 0.35 0.87
CA LEU A 86 -4.97 1.32 -0.05
C LEU A 86 -6.41 1.65 0.35
N ASN A 87 -6.80 2.91 0.25
CA ASN A 87 -8.14 3.38 0.59
C ASN A 87 -9.02 3.42 -0.66
N LEU A 88 -9.99 2.51 -0.78
CA LEU A 88 -10.75 2.33 -2.03
C LEU A 88 -11.51 3.58 -2.51
N PRO A 89 -12.25 4.32 -1.66
CA PRO A 89 -13.01 5.49 -2.12
C PRO A 89 -12.14 6.61 -2.69
N ALA A 90 -10.86 6.69 -2.32
CA ALA A 90 -9.94 7.70 -2.82
C ALA A 90 -9.52 7.49 -4.30
N PHE A 91 -10.01 6.42 -4.93
CA PHE A 91 -9.83 6.14 -6.36
C PHE A 91 -11.13 6.35 -7.15
N LEU A 92 -12.19 6.88 -6.54
CA LEU A 92 -13.36 7.35 -7.28
C LEU A 92 -13.10 8.73 -7.88
N ASP A 93 -13.55 8.93 -9.11
CA ASP A 93 -13.65 10.25 -9.73
C ASP A 93 -14.97 10.94 -9.37
N ASP A 94 -15.10 12.21 -9.75
CA ASP A 94 -16.30 13.02 -9.48
C ASP A 94 -17.56 12.51 -10.21
N ALA A 95 -17.39 11.64 -11.22
CA ALA A 95 -18.48 11.01 -11.96
C ALA A 95 -18.88 9.63 -11.37
N GLY A 96 -18.23 9.19 -10.30
CA GLY A 96 -18.44 7.89 -9.67
C GLY A 96 -17.75 6.72 -10.39
N GLY A 97 -16.86 7.00 -11.34
CA GLY A 97 -15.99 6.03 -11.98
C GLY A 97 -14.82 5.64 -11.07
N PHE A 98 -14.41 4.37 -11.11
CA PHE A 98 -13.22 3.91 -10.38
C PHE A 98 -11.98 4.01 -11.28
N ASP A 99 -10.98 4.77 -10.85
CA ASP A 99 -9.72 4.99 -11.55
C ASP A 99 -8.82 3.73 -11.44
N ILE A 100 -9.08 2.78 -12.33
CA ILE A 100 -8.35 1.51 -12.42
C ILE A 100 -6.84 1.73 -12.65
N PRO A 101 -6.39 2.59 -13.58
CA PRO A 101 -4.96 2.87 -13.77
C PRO A 101 -4.28 3.42 -12.51
N ALA A 102 -4.88 4.42 -11.84
CA ALA A 102 -4.30 4.97 -10.62
C ALA A 102 -4.25 3.94 -9.50
N TYR A 103 -5.30 3.11 -9.36
CA TYR A 103 -5.31 2.03 -8.38
C TYR A 103 -4.22 0.99 -8.65
N ALA A 104 -4.05 0.55 -9.89
CA ALA A 104 -2.99 -0.38 -10.27
C ALA A 104 -1.58 0.21 -10.02
N GLY A 105 -1.37 1.50 -10.31
CA GLY A 105 -0.12 2.20 -10.00
C GLY A 105 0.15 2.32 -8.50
N ALA A 106 -0.89 2.55 -7.70
CA ALA A 106 -0.80 2.55 -6.23
C ALA A 106 -0.44 1.16 -5.68
N VAL A 107 -1.03 0.09 -6.24
CA VAL A 107 -0.66 -1.30 -5.92
C VAL A 107 0.81 -1.55 -6.23
N ALA A 108 1.29 -1.15 -7.41
CA ALA A 108 2.71 -1.33 -7.79
C ALA A 108 3.67 -0.57 -6.84
N THR A 109 3.31 0.66 -6.48
CA THR A 109 4.06 1.47 -5.51
C THR A 109 4.12 0.77 -4.14
N ALA A 110 3.01 0.21 -3.68
CA ALA A 110 2.92 -0.52 -2.43
C ALA A 110 3.75 -1.81 -2.43
N VAL A 111 3.73 -2.56 -3.54
CA VAL A 111 4.56 -3.76 -3.75
C VAL A 111 6.04 -3.40 -3.65
N GLN A 112 6.48 -2.36 -4.35
CA GLN A 112 7.88 -1.90 -4.28
C GLN A 112 8.28 -1.45 -2.87
N ALA A 113 7.40 -0.73 -2.16
CA ALA A 113 7.63 -0.31 -0.79
C ALA A 113 7.78 -1.52 0.17
N LEU A 114 6.88 -2.51 0.06
CA LEU A 114 6.92 -3.73 0.88
C LEU A 114 8.15 -4.59 0.56
N ASP A 115 8.56 -4.65 -0.71
CA ASP A 115 9.78 -5.32 -1.12
C ASP A 115 11.01 -4.75 -0.38
N ILE A 116 11.14 -3.42 -0.39
CA ILE A 116 12.24 -2.73 0.30
C ILE A 116 12.17 -2.89 1.82
N LEU A 117 10.98 -2.75 2.41
CA LEU A 117 10.77 -2.88 3.86
C LEU A 117 11.14 -4.29 4.36
N THR A 118 10.95 -5.31 3.52
CA THR A 118 11.35 -6.70 3.80
C THR A 118 12.78 -7.03 3.34
N ALA A 119 13.54 -6.01 2.95
CA ALA A 119 14.90 -6.10 2.42
C ALA A 119 15.04 -7.03 1.20
N GLY A 120 13.97 -7.18 0.42
CA GLY A 120 13.90 -8.08 -0.72
C GLY A 120 13.96 -9.56 -0.32
N LYS A 121 13.52 -9.92 0.89
CA LYS A 121 13.63 -11.30 1.42
C LYS A 121 12.29 -11.99 1.64
N ALA A 122 11.18 -11.24 1.65
CA ALA A 122 9.87 -11.85 1.87
C ALA A 122 9.39 -12.62 0.64
N MET A 123 8.85 -13.82 0.88
CA MET A 123 8.16 -14.63 -0.15
C MET A 123 6.69 -14.22 -0.33
N ALA A 124 6.12 -13.55 0.68
CA ALA A 124 4.75 -13.05 0.65
C ALA A 124 4.72 -11.62 1.19
N LEU A 125 4.11 -10.71 0.44
CA LEU A 125 3.93 -9.32 0.82
C LEU A 125 2.55 -9.10 1.43
N ARG A 126 2.44 -8.20 2.41
CA ARG A 126 1.16 -7.85 3.06
C ARG A 126 0.58 -6.56 2.48
N LEU A 127 -0.02 -6.70 1.31
CA LEU A 127 -0.81 -5.66 0.67
C LEU A 127 -2.29 -5.92 0.92
N GLY A 128 -3.06 -4.87 1.20
CA GLY A 128 -4.51 -4.92 1.24
C GLY A 128 -5.15 -3.59 0.88
N PHE A 129 -6.47 -3.56 0.96
CA PHE A 129 -7.26 -2.36 0.79
C PHE A 129 -8.26 -2.22 1.94
N ALA A 130 -8.77 -1.01 2.13
CA ALA A 130 -9.72 -0.64 3.17
C ALA A 130 -10.91 0.12 2.59
N ASP A 131 -11.94 0.25 3.42
CA ASP A 131 -13.16 1.01 3.15
C ASP A 131 -13.95 0.55 1.91
N LEU A 132 -14.11 -0.77 1.79
CA LEU A 132 -15.01 -1.36 0.80
C LEU A 132 -16.45 -0.86 1.00
N ALA A 133 -16.89 -0.68 2.25
CA ALA A 133 -18.23 -0.16 2.55
C ALA A 133 -18.43 1.26 2.00
N GLY A 134 -17.46 2.17 2.20
CA GLY A 134 -17.49 3.51 1.64
C GLY A 134 -17.50 3.51 0.12
N LEU A 135 -16.72 2.63 -0.52
CA LEU A 135 -16.72 2.50 -1.98
C LEU A 135 -18.09 2.06 -2.48
N LEU A 136 -18.66 1.00 -1.90
CA LEU A 136 -19.96 0.48 -2.30
C LEU A 136 -21.08 1.51 -2.08
N ALA A 137 -21.03 2.23 -0.96
CA ALA A 137 -21.97 3.31 -0.67
C ALA A 137 -21.91 4.43 -1.70
N ALA A 138 -20.69 4.85 -2.08
CA ALA A 138 -20.49 5.88 -3.12
C ALA A 138 -20.96 5.42 -4.51
N LEU A 139 -20.86 4.12 -4.80
CA LEU A 139 -21.41 3.51 -6.02
C LEU A 139 -22.93 3.26 -5.96
N GLY A 140 -23.60 3.55 -4.84
CA GLY A 140 -25.03 3.29 -4.64
C GLY A 140 -25.39 1.80 -4.56
N LEU A 141 -24.42 0.95 -4.18
CA LEU A 141 -24.60 -0.50 -4.09
C LEU A 141 -24.90 -0.92 -2.63
N PRO A 142 -26.06 -1.56 -2.35
CA PRO A 142 -26.30 -2.17 -1.05
C PRO A 142 -25.25 -3.24 -0.75
N TYR A 143 -24.71 -3.24 0.47
CA TYR A 143 -23.57 -4.08 0.85
C TYR A 143 -23.83 -5.59 0.67
N ASP A 144 -25.08 -6.03 0.86
CA ASP A 144 -25.53 -7.42 0.74
C ASP A 144 -26.01 -7.80 -0.67
N SER A 145 -25.98 -6.87 -1.63
CA SER A 145 -26.43 -7.11 -3.00
C SER A 145 -25.48 -8.02 -3.78
N ALA A 146 -25.99 -8.64 -4.85
CA ALA A 146 -25.16 -9.40 -5.79
C ALA A 146 -24.10 -8.50 -6.46
N ALA A 147 -24.50 -7.30 -6.88
CA ALA A 147 -23.60 -6.33 -7.50
C ALA A 147 -22.45 -5.90 -6.57
N ALA A 148 -22.69 -5.76 -5.26
CA ALA A 148 -21.63 -5.49 -4.29
C ALA A 148 -20.62 -6.64 -4.16
N ARG A 149 -21.10 -7.89 -4.18
CA ARG A 149 -20.21 -9.07 -4.21
C ARG A 149 -19.38 -9.14 -5.49
N ASP A 150 -20.00 -8.84 -6.64
CA ASP A 150 -19.32 -8.82 -7.93
C ASP A 150 -18.25 -7.72 -7.98
N ALA A 151 -18.55 -6.53 -7.48
CA ALA A 151 -17.60 -5.42 -7.35
C ALA A 151 -16.42 -5.80 -6.44
N ALA A 152 -16.68 -6.42 -5.28
CA ALA A 152 -15.63 -6.87 -4.37
C ALA A 152 -14.73 -7.96 -5.01
N ALA A 153 -15.33 -8.89 -5.76
CA ALA A 153 -14.59 -9.91 -6.50
C ALA A 153 -13.71 -9.29 -7.59
N CYS A 154 -14.25 -8.32 -8.35
CA CYS A 154 -13.52 -7.57 -9.36
C CYS A 154 -12.32 -6.80 -8.77
N LEU A 155 -12.52 -6.07 -7.68
CA LEU A 155 -11.45 -5.34 -6.98
C LEU A 155 -10.36 -6.27 -6.45
N THR A 156 -10.75 -7.43 -5.91
CA THR A 156 -9.79 -8.43 -5.43
C THR A 156 -8.96 -8.98 -6.59
N ALA A 157 -9.60 -9.31 -7.72
CA ALA A 157 -8.92 -9.78 -8.92
C ALA A 157 -7.98 -8.70 -9.50
N LEU A 158 -8.43 -7.44 -9.57
CA LEU A 158 -7.61 -6.31 -10.01
C LEU A 158 -6.40 -6.09 -9.11
N THR A 159 -6.60 -6.08 -7.79
CA THR A 159 -5.51 -5.92 -6.81
C THR A 159 -4.47 -7.01 -6.97
N ARG A 160 -4.93 -8.27 -7.12
CA ARG A 160 -4.05 -9.42 -7.33
C ARG A 160 -3.27 -9.30 -8.64
N GLY A 161 -3.96 -9.04 -9.76
CA GLY A 161 -3.32 -8.92 -11.07
C GLY A 161 -2.29 -7.80 -11.11
N ALA A 162 -2.60 -6.63 -10.55
CA ALA A 162 -1.66 -5.52 -10.46
C ALA A 162 -0.46 -5.84 -9.56
N ALA A 163 -0.67 -6.55 -8.43
CA ALA A 163 0.41 -6.95 -7.54
C ALA A 163 1.32 -8.00 -8.17
N GLU A 164 0.76 -8.98 -8.86
CA GLU A 164 1.52 -10.00 -9.59
C GLU A 164 2.32 -9.38 -10.75
N ALA A 165 1.74 -8.42 -11.49
CA ALA A 165 2.43 -7.68 -12.54
C ALA A 165 3.63 -6.88 -11.97
N ALA A 166 3.42 -6.11 -10.90
CA ALA A 166 4.50 -5.39 -10.23
C ALA A 166 5.58 -6.32 -9.67
N SER A 167 5.18 -7.48 -9.11
CA SER A 167 6.12 -8.49 -8.63
C SER A 167 6.93 -9.11 -9.78
N ALA A 168 6.34 -9.31 -10.96
CA ALA A 168 7.05 -9.80 -12.13
C ALA A 168 8.11 -8.79 -12.61
N GLU A 169 7.81 -7.49 -12.59
CA GLU A 169 8.80 -6.45 -12.89
C GLU A 169 9.96 -6.40 -11.86
N LEU A 170 9.69 -6.67 -10.58
CA LEU A 170 10.74 -6.80 -9.58
C LEU A 170 11.60 -8.04 -9.85
N ALA A 171 10.98 -9.16 -10.20
CA ALA A 171 11.69 -10.39 -10.55
C ALA A 171 12.58 -10.24 -11.80
N GLN A 172 12.15 -9.45 -12.80
CA GLN A 172 12.99 -9.13 -13.96
C GLN A 172 14.27 -8.35 -13.58
N ARG A 173 14.19 -7.51 -12.55
CA ARG A 173 15.32 -6.67 -12.09
C ARG A 173 16.22 -7.37 -11.07
N GLN A 174 15.65 -8.19 -10.19
CA GLN A 174 16.33 -8.75 -9.03
C GLN A 174 16.51 -10.28 -9.10
N GLY A 175 15.93 -10.93 -10.12
CA GLY A 175 15.78 -12.38 -10.20
C GLY A 175 14.53 -12.88 -9.46
N PRO A 176 13.88 -13.95 -9.94
CA PRO A 176 12.78 -14.60 -9.23
C PRO A 176 13.30 -15.27 -7.95
N ARG A 177 12.51 -15.21 -6.87
CA ARG A 177 12.90 -15.72 -5.54
C ARG A 177 12.53 -17.20 -5.33
N GLU A 178 12.69 -18.02 -6.39
CA GLU A 178 12.08 -19.34 -6.65
C GLU A 178 10.73 -19.28 -7.38
N SER A 179 10.46 -20.35 -8.13
CA SER A 179 9.26 -20.50 -8.94
C SER A 179 8.02 -20.35 -8.06
N ALA A 180 7.02 -19.61 -8.55
CA ALA A 180 5.65 -19.93 -8.22
C ALA A 180 5.37 -21.34 -8.76
N CYS A 181 5.86 -22.36 -8.06
CA CYS A 181 5.34 -23.70 -8.20
C CYS A 181 3.87 -23.55 -7.86
N LEU A 182 3.05 -23.49 -8.91
CA LEU A 182 1.69 -23.96 -8.87
C LEU A 182 1.81 -25.37 -8.30
N PHE A 183 1.69 -25.51 -6.98
CA PHE A 183 1.36 -26.77 -6.35
C PHE A 183 -0.05 -27.11 -6.83
N TRP A 184 -0.15 -27.52 -8.09
CA TRP A 184 -1.32 -28.17 -8.59
C TRP A 184 -1.33 -29.53 -7.91
N PRO A 185 -2.28 -29.82 -7.01
CA PRO A 185 -2.38 -31.14 -6.45
C PRO A 185 -2.60 -32.12 -7.61
N THR A 186 -1.87 -33.24 -7.61
CA THR A 186 -2.11 -34.33 -8.55
C THR A 186 -3.60 -34.68 -8.50
N PRO A 187 -4.33 -34.71 -9.63
CA PRO A 187 -5.71 -35.17 -9.64
C PRO A 187 -5.78 -36.57 -9.01
N PRO A 188 -6.77 -36.85 -8.15
CA PRO A 188 -6.93 -38.19 -7.58
C PRO A 188 -7.09 -39.22 -8.70
N ALA A 189 -6.47 -40.39 -8.49
CA ALA A 189 -6.47 -41.52 -9.42
C ALA A 189 -7.87 -42.14 -9.60
#